data_AF-A0A8B8CEE2-F1
#
_entry.id   AF-A0A8B8CEE2-F1
#
_cell.length_a   1.000
_cell.length_b   1.000
_cell.length_c   1.000
_cell.angle_alpha   90.00
_cell.angle_beta   90.00
_cell.angle_gamma   90.00
#
_symmetry.space_group_name_H-M   'P 1'
#
loop_
_entity.id
_entity.type
_entity.pdbx_description
1 polymer ?
#
loop_
_entity_poly.entity_id
_entity_poly.type
_entity_poly.pdbx_seq_one_letter_code
_entity_poly.pdbx_strand_id
1 'polypeptide(L)'
;MSKESHKDFQQMSVTALQLGVGFLFNSFFRCKKKTKPLLDEWVELIDEILDKSKEACNWLVEYLSSSEGSSYIKPFLLECPCRDVRYTMARLLERLISSHFRHGGVSTQKCFNEIVEIILYMLNKDVVDHCKNSFHYFQVIKSYVQLLRSCQMEEYATGMATCCLTRRWKSLLYQLFNDIKGEYSIL
;
A
#
# COMPACT_ATOMS: atom_id res chain seq x y z
N MET A 1 5.02 -27.64 -14.54
CA MET A 1 3.61 -27.19 -14.44
C MET A 1 3.10 -26.90 -15.83
N SER A 2 1.95 -27.44 -16.22
CA SER A 2 1.32 -27.14 -17.51
C SER A 2 0.83 -25.68 -17.53
N LYS A 3 0.78 -25.04 -18.71
CA LYS A 3 0.27 -23.66 -18.85
C LYS A 3 -1.16 -23.50 -18.30
N GLU A 4 -1.94 -24.58 -18.35
CA GLU A 4 -3.32 -24.65 -17.85
C GLU A 4 -3.36 -24.61 -16.32
N SER A 5 -2.53 -25.41 -15.64
CA SER A 5 -2.40 -25.39 -14.17
C SER A 5 -1.97 -24.01 -13.62
N HIS A 6 -1.19 -23.25 -14.39
CA HIS A 6 -0.78 -21.90 -14.00
C HIS A 6 -1.93 -20.90 -14.10
N LYS A 7 -2.76 -20.99 -15.15
CA LYS A 7 -3.94 -20.11 -15.29
C LYS A 7 -4.96 -20.38 -14.19
N ASP A 8 -5.22 -21.65 -13.88
CA ASP A 8 -6.13 -22.04 -12.81
C ASP A 8 -5.64 -21.49 -11.45
N PHE A 9 -4.34 -21.56 -11.18
CA PHE A 9 -3.74 -20.99 -9.98
C PHE A 9 -3.94 -19.47 -9.88
N GLN A 10 -3.70 -18.72 -10.97
CA GLN A 10 -3.86 -17.26 -10.96
C GLN A 10 -5.34 -16.89 -10.71
N GLN A 11 -6.27 -17.54 -11.40
CA GLN A 11 -7.70 -17.30 -11.24
C GLN A 11 -8.20 -17.65 -9.82
N MET A 12 -7.76 -18.78 -9.27
CA MET A 12 -8.08 -19.17 -7.89
C MET A 12 -7.52 -18.16 -6.89
N SER A 13 -6.30 -17.66 -7.13
CA SER A 13 -5.65 -16.64 -6.29
C SER A 13 -6.45 -15.33 -6.28
N VAL A 14 -6.97 -14.89 -7.43
CA VAL A 14 -7.85 -13.71 -7.52
C VAL A 14 -9.11 -13.91 -6.69
N THR A 15 -9.80 -15.04 -6.84
CA THR A 15 -11.02 -15.35 -6.09
C THR A 15 -10.75 -15.44 -4.58
N ALA A 16 -9.67 -16.10 -4.17
CA ALA A 16 -9.27 -16.19 -2.76
C ALA A 16 -8.98 -14.80 -2.18
N LEU A 17 -8.29 -13.95 -2.94
CA LEU A 17 -7.97 -12.58 -2.53
C LEU A 17 -9.23 -11.72 -2.40
N GLN A 18 -10.17 -11.82 -3.33
CA GLN A 18 -11.46 -11.13 -3.28
C GLN A 18 -12.23 -11.46 -2.00
N LEU A 19 -12.30 -12.74 -1.65
CA LEU A 19 -12.95 -13.20 -0.42
C LEU A 19 -12.22 -12.69 0.83
N GLY A 20 -10.88 -12.81 0.85
CA GLY A 20 -10.05 -12.39 1.97
C GLY A 20 -10.13 -10.88 2.23
N VAL A 21 -9.94 -10.07 1.20
CA VAL A 21 -10.03 -8.61 1.27
C VAL A 21 -11.46 -8.16 1.61
N GLY A 22 -12.46 -8.78 0.97
CA GLY A 22 -13.86 -8.51 1.24
C GLY A 22 -14.22 -8.76 2.71
N PHE A 23 -13.83 -9.92 3.27
CA PHE A 23 -14.02 -10.22 4.68
C PHE A 23 -13.24 -9.25 5.59
N LEU A 24 -11.99 -8.96 5.26
CA LEU A 24 -11.12 -8.11 6.07
C LEU A 24 -11.69 -6.70 6.21
N PHE A 25 -12.07 -6.06 5.10
CA PHE A 25 -12.54 -4.67 5.08
C PHE A 25 -13.99 -4.51 5.54
N ASN A 26 -14.87 -5.43 5.16
CA ASN A 26 -16.29 -5.32 5.48
C ASN A 26 -16.64 -5.85 6.86
N SER A 27 -15.86 -6.80 7.39
CA SER A 27 -16.20 -7.50 8.64
C SER A 27 -15.09 -7.42 9.67
N PHE A 28 -13.90 -7.95 9.38
CA PHE A 28 -12.91 -8.19 10.43
C PHE A 28 -12.35 -6.91 11.04
N PHE A 29 -12.00 -5.91 10.22
CA PHE A 29 -11.55 -4.60 10.72
C PHE A 29 -12.58 -3.87 11.58
N ARG A 30 -13.87 -4.18 11.41
CA ARG A 30 -14.97 -3.57 12.15
C ARG A 30 -15.34 -4.36 13.42
N CYS A 31 -14.79 -5.56 13.60
CA CYS A 31 -15.07 -6.40 14.75
C CYS A 31 -14.45 -5.83 16.04
N LYS A 32 -15.19 -5.86 17.15
CA LYS A 32 -14.70 -5.41 18.46
C LYS A 32 -13.69 -6.39 19.09
N LYS A 33 -13.83 -7.69 18.84
CA LYS A 33 -13.01 -8.77 19.42
C LYS A 33 -12.03 -9.34 18.40
N LYS A 34 -11.10 -8.52 17.92
CA LYS A 34 -9.98 -8.96 17.06
C LYS A 34 -8.70 -9.01 17.87
N THR A 35 -7.87 -10.01 17.60
CA THR A 35 -6.55 -10.15 18.22
C THR A 35 -5.48 -9.77 17.18
N LYS A 36 -4.38 -9.19 17.65
CA LYS A 36 -3.25 -8.85 16.79
C LYS A 36 -2.69 -10.05 15.99
N PRO A 37 -2.51 -11.25 16.58
CA PRO A 37 -2.03 -12.41 15.82
C PRO A 37 -2.91 -12.75 14.61
N LEU A 38 -4.24 -12.72 14.76
CA LEU A 38 -5.15 -12.98 13.64
C LEU A 38 -5.00 -11.93 12.53
N LEU A 39 -4.83 -10.64 12.89
CA LEU A 39 -4.58 -9.60 11.89
C LEU A 39 -3.26 -9.80 11.15
N ASP A 40 -2.21 -10.23 11.85
CA ASP A 40 -0.92 -10.51 11.26
C ASP A 40 -1.00 -11.73 10.30
N GLU A 41 -1.70 -12.79 10.69
CA GLU A 41 -1.97 -13.97 9.83
C GLU A 41 -2.72 -13.59 8.54
N TRP A 42 -3.75 -12.73 8.63
CA TRP A 42 -4.50 -12.26 7.45
C TRP A 42 -3.61 -11.50 6.47
N VAL A 43 -2.70 -10.67 6.96
CA VAL A 43 -1.75 -9.94 6.10
C VAL A 43 -0.74 -10.88 5.47
N GLU A 44 -0.24 -11.86 6.21
CA GLU A 44 0.70 -12.86 5.70
C GLU A 44 0.08 -13.70 4.59
N LEU A 45 -1.18 -14.14 4.77
CA LEU A 45 -1.92 -14.85 3.74
C LEU A 45 -2.11 -14.00 2.47
N ILE A 46 -2.51 -12.74 2.63
CA ILE A 46 -2.67 -11.82 1.49
C ILE A 46 -1.33 -11.57 0.80
N ASP A 47 -0.25 -11.35 1.56
CA ASP A 47 1.09 -11.14 1.03
C ASP A 47 1.57 -12.34 0.19
N GLU A 48 1.34 -13.56 0.67
CA GLU A 48 1.69 -14.78 -0.06
C GLU A 48 0.95 -14.89 -1.39
N ILE A 49 -0.35 -14.55 -1.41
CA ILE A 49 -1.15 -14.53 -2.64
C ILE A 49 -0.61 -13.46 -3.61
N LEU A 50 -0.36 -12.25 -3.11
CA LEU A 50 0.15 -11.15 -3.92
C LEU A 50 1.52 -11.47 -4.51
N ASP A 51 2.41 -12.10 -3.75
CA ASP A 51 3.75 -12.45 -4.21
C ASP A 51 3.71 -13.49 -5.34
N LYS A 52 2.83 -14.48 -5.23
CA LYS A 52 2.77 -15.61 -6.18
C LYS A 52 1.88 -15.36 -7.39
N SER A 53 0.92 -14.44 -7.30
CA SER A 53 -0.07 -14.18 -8.36
C SER A 53 -0.05 -12.72 -8.82
N LYS A 54 0.47 -12.51 -10.03
CA LYS A 54 0.44 -11.20 -10.69
C LYS A 54 -0.99 -10.74 -10.96
N GLU A 55 -1.88 -11.66 -11.33
CA GLU A 55 -3.28 -11.34 -11.59
C GLU A 55 -3.99 -10.88 -10.30
N ALA A 56 -3.72 -11.53 -9.18
CA ALA A 56 -4.27 -11.12 -7.88
C ALA A 56 -3.70 -9.76 -7.43
N CYS A 57 -2.41 -9.52 -7.65
CA CYS A 57 -1.79 -8.22 -7.40
C CYS A 57 -2.44 -7.10 -8.23
N ASN A 58 -2.58 -7.31 -9.54
CA ASN A 58 -3.23 -6.35 -10.43
C ASN A 58 -4.69 -6.08 -10.02
N TRP A 59 -5.44 -7.14 -9.69
CA TRP A 59 -6.82 -7.00 -9.22
C TRP A 59 -6.90 -6.12 -7.97
N LEU A 60 -6.00 -6.29 -7.00
CA LEU A 60 -6.04 -5.48 -5.78
C LEU A 60 -5.66 -4.02 -6.04
N VAL A 61 -4.73 -3.76 -6.96
CA VAL A 61 -4.42 -2.40 -7.43
C VAL A 61 -5.67 -1.76 -8.07
N GLU A 62 -6.35 -2.47 -8.96
CA GLU A 62 -7.58 -1.97 -9.61
C GLU A 62 -8.72 -1.76 -8.60
N TYR A 63 -8.90 -2.70 -7.67
CA TYR A 63 -9.92 -2.60 -6.64
C TYR A 63 -9.70 -1.39 -5.74
N LEU A 64 -8.48 -1.20 -5.22
CA LEU A 64 -8.16 -0.07 -4.33
C LEU A 64 -8.15 1.29 -5.04
N SER A 65 -7.99 1.33 -6.37
CA SER A 65 -8.13 2.57 -7.15
C SER A 65 -9.59 2.88 -7.49
N SER A 66 -10.48 1.89 -7.46
CA SER A 66 -11.92 2.09 -7.65
C SER A 66 -12.55 2.95 -6.53
N SER A 67 -13.73 3.51 -6.80
CA SER A 67 -14.49 4.28 -5.81
C SER A 67 -14.86 3.48 -4.56
N GLU A 68 -15.10 2.17 -4.72
CA GLU A 68 -15.42 1.30 -3.59
C GLU A 68 -14.17 1.03 -2.75
N GLY A 69 -13.10 0.50 -3.35
CA GLY A 69 -11.90 0.12 -2.61
C GLY A 69 -11.17 1.31 -1.99
N SER A 70 -11.08 2.43 -2.72
CA SER A 70 -10.43 3.66 -2.21
C SER A 70 -11.12 4.21 -0.95
N SER A 71 -12.43 4.00 -0.81
CA SER A 71 -13.20 4.44 0.36
C SER A 71 -12.73 3.81 1.68
N TYR A 72 -12.00 2.69 1.63
CA TYR A 72 -11.45 2.01 2.81
C TYR A 72 -10.07 2.54 3.24
N ILE A 73 -9.32 3.17 2.33
CA ILE A 73 -7.92 3.58 2.58
C ILE A 73 -7.86 4.55 3.77
N LYS A 74 -8.54 5.69 3.66
CA LYS A 74 -8.48 6.71 4.71
C LYS A 74 -9.06 6.22 6.05
N PRO A 75 -10.27 5.63 6.09
CA PRO A 75 -10.85 5.16 7.35
C PRO A 75 -9.97 4.16 8.08
N PHE A 76 -9.34 3.21 7.38
CA PHE A 76 -8.54 2.18 8.05
C PHE A 76 -7.09 2.55 8.27
N LEU A 77 -6.48 3.38 7.41
CA LEU A 77 -5.09 3.78 7.55
C LEU A 77 -4.90 4.91 8.58
N LEU A 78 -5.85 5.86 8.64
CA LEU A 78 -5.67 7.11 9.37
C LEU A 78 -6.72 7.35 10.46
N GLU A 79 -8.01 7.20 10.13
CA GLU A 79 -9.11 7.60 11.03
C GLU A 79 -9.44 6.53 12.08
N CYS A 80 -9.18 5.25 11.79
CA CYS A 80 -9.56 4.14 12.66
C CYS A 80 -8.89 4.30 14.03
N PRO A 81 -9.60 4.27 15.16
CA PRO A 81 -9.00 4.44 16.48
C PRO A 81 -8.13 3.25 16.90
N CYS A 82 -8.34 2.07 16.32
CA CYS A 82 -7.59 0.86 16.64
C CYS A 82 -6.23 0.86 15.92
N ARG A 83 -5.15 0.96 16.70
CA ARG A 83 -3.77 0.92 16.20
C ARG A 83 -3.49 -0.31 15.33
N ASP A 84 -3.94 -1.49 15.76
CA ASP A 84 -3.67 -2.73 15.01
C ASP A 84 -4.32 -2.72 13.63
N VAL A 85 -5.52 -2.13 13.47
CA VAL A 85 -6.14 -1.99 12.15
C VAL A 85 -5.33 -1.04 11.27
N ARG A 86 -4.89 0.11 11.82
CA ARG A 86 -4.02 1.05 11.08
C ARG A 86 -2.72 0.39 10.64
N TYR A 87 -2.08 -0.35 11.55
CA TYR A 87 -0.87 -1.11 11.25
C TYR A 87 -1.09 -2.16 10.17
N THR A 88 -2.19 -2.92 10.26
CA THR A 88 -2.55 -3.97 9.31
C THR A 88 -2.82 -3.40 7.92
N MET A 89 -3.57 -2.28 7.85
CA MET A 89 -3.84 -1.59 6.60
C MET A 89 -2.55 -1.03 5.97
N ALA A 90 -1.66 -0.45 6.78
CA ALA A 90 -0.36 0.00 6.30
C ALA A 90 0.47 -1.15 5.73
N ARG A 91 0.57 -2.28 6.44
CA ARG A 91 1.27 -3.47 5.93
C ARG A 91 0.68 -3.96 4.61
N LEU A 92 -0.65 -4.03 4.49
CA LEU A 92 -1.30 -4.48 3.27
C LEU A 92 -0.94 -3.58 2.08
N LEU A 93 -0.94 -2.26 2.27
CA LEU A 93 -0.50 -1.31 1.24
C LEU A 93 0.99 -1.46 0.91
N GLU A 94 1.85 -1.64 1.90
CA GLU A 94 3.29 -1.88 1.69
C GLU A 94 3.53 -3.17 0.88
N ARG A 95 2.83 -4.25 1.20
CA ARG A 95 2.91 -5.53 0.46
C ARG A 95 2.40 -5.40 -0.95
N LEU A 96 1.29 -4.69 -1.16
CA LEU A 96 0.78 -4.39 -2.48
C LEU A 96 1.79 -3.59 -3.32
N ILE A 97 2.36 -2.52 -2.77
CA ILE A 97 3.35 -1.70 -3.46
C ILE A 97 4.58 -2.54 -3.81
N SER A 98 5.09 -3.32 -2.86
CA SER A 98 6.25 -4.19 -3.10
C SER A 98 5.98 -5.25 -4.16
N SER A 99 4.80 -5.90 -4.12
CA SER A 99 4.44 -6.94 -5.07
C SER A 99 4.20 -6.37 -6.46
N HIS A 100 3.57 -5.20 -6.56
CA HIS A 100 3.36 -4.48 -7.83
C HIS A 100 4.67 -4.28 -8.58
N PHE A 101 5.70 -3.74 -7.91
CA PHE A 101 7.01 -3.56 -8.52
C PHE A 101 7.72 -4.90 -8.81
N ARG A 102 7.60 -5.91 -7.94
CA ARG A 102 8.17 -7.24 -8.16
C ARG A 102 7.61 -7.92 -9.40
N HIS A 103 6.33 -7.71 -9.70
CA HIS A 103 5.66 -8.21 -10.91
C HIS A 103 5.93 -7.36 -12.17
N GLY A 104 6.86 -6.40 -12.09
CA GLY A 104 7.23 -5.51 -13.19
C GLY A 104 6.25 -4.36 -13.42
N GLY A 105 5.43 -4.03 -12.42
CA GLY A 105 4.58 -2.85 -12.45
C GLY A 105 5.42 -1.57 -12.36
N VAL A 106 4.93 -0.50 -12.99
CA VAL A 106 5.60 0.81 -12.99
C VAL A 106 4.80 1.82 -12.18
N SER A 107 5.48 2.85 -11.67
CA SER A 107 4.83 3.89 -10.86
C SER A 107 3.86 4.78 -11.64
N THR A 108 3.98 4.80 -12.97
CA THR A 108 3.11 5.55 -13.89
C THR A 108 1.86 4.78 -14.30
N GLN A 109 1.69 3.53 -13.85
CA GLN A 109 0.47 2.77 -14.13
C GLN A 109 -0.72 3.48 -13.47
N LYS A 110 -1.75 3.77 -14.28
CA LYS A 110 -2.89 4.63 -13.91
C LYS A 110 -3.50 4.26 -12.54
N CYS A 111 -3.99 3.04 -12.38
CA CYS A 111 -4.66 2.60 -11.14
C CYS A 111 -3.73 2.66 -9.92
N PHE A 112 -2.45 2.31 -10.10
CA PHE A 112 -1.47 2.41 -9.03
C PHE A 112 -1.20 3.88 -8.65
N ASN A 113 -1.05 4.76 -9.65
CA ASN A 113 -0.87 6.19 -9.43
C ASN A 113 -2.08 6.82 -8.72
N GLU A 114 -3.31 6.40 -9.05
CA GLU A 114 -4.54 6.84 -8.37
C GLU A 114 -4.49 6.49 -6.86
N ILE A 115 -4.03 5.29 -6.48
CA ILE A 115 -3.84 4.92 -5.07
C ILE A 115 -2.81 5.84 -4.40
N VAL A 116 -1.68 6.09 -5.06
CA VAL A 116 -0.62 6.98 -4.52
C VAL A 116 -1.16 8.40 -4.37
N GLU A 117 -1.95 8.90 -5.31
CA GLU A 117 -2.58 10.21 -5.24
C GLU A 117 -3.54 10.32 -4.06
N ILE A 118 -4.36 9.30 -3.79
CA ILE A 118 -5.21 9.24 -2.59
C ILE A 118 -4.36 9.33 -1.32
N ILE A 119 -3.29 8.53 -1.24
CA ILE A 119 -2.38 8.52 -0.09
C ILE A 119 -1.74 9.90 0.09
N LEU A 120 -1.20 10.51 -0.96
CA LEU A 120 -0.56 11.82 -0.88
C LEU A 120 -1.56 12.95 -0.58
N TYR A 121 -2.78 12.87 -1.12
CA TYR A 121 -3.82 13.86 -0.86
C TYR A 121 -4.16 13.97 0.63
N MET A 122 -4.18 12.82 1.35
CA MET A 122 -4.39 12.80 2.81
C MET A 122 -3.35 13.63 3.57
N LEU A 123 -2.10 13.77 3.07
CA LEU A 123 -1.06 14.55 3.74
C LEU A 123 -1.46 16.03 3.88
N ASN A 124 -2.13 16.57 2.88
CA ASN A 124 -2.48 17.99 2.81
C ASN A 124 -3.83 18.31 3.46
N LYS A 125 -4.64 17.30 3.77
CA LYS A 125 -6.04 17.49 4.18
C LYS A 125 -6.40 16.81 5.50
N ASP A 126 -6.02 15.55 5.66
CA ASP A 126 -6.53 14.70 6.74
C ASP A 126 -5.48 14.43 7.83
N VAL A 127 -4.19 14.40 7.49
CA VAL A 127 -3.12 14.05 8.45
C VAL A 127 -3.01 15.07 9.59
N VAL A 128 -3.28 16.35 9.33
CA VAL A 128 -3.24 17.39 10.37
C VAL A 128 -4.27 17.10 11.46
N ASP A 129 -5.47 16.66 11.07
CA ASP A 129 -6.57 16.34 12.00
C ASP A 129 -6.34 15.01 12.73
N HIS A 130 -5.51 14.13 12.16
CA HIS A 130 -5.24 12.78 12.68
C HIS A 130 -3.76 12.55 13.00
N CYS A 131 -3.02 13.59 13.40
CA CYS A 131 -1.55 13.55 13.52
C CYS A 131 -1.07 12.43 14.46
N LYS A 132 -1.75 12.20 15.59
CA LYS A 132 -1.43 11.14 16.56
C LYS A 132 -1.59 9.72 16.00
N ASN A 133 -2.37 9.55 14.93
CA ASN A 133 -2.62 8.26 14.28
C ASN A 133 -1.77 8.07 13.01
N SER A 134 -1.08 9.11 12.56
CA SER A 134 -0.42 9.18 11.24
C SER A 134 0.86 8.34 11.12
N PHE A 135 1.37 7.75 12.19
CA PHE A 135 2.61 6.96 12.17
C PHE A 135 2.59 5.87 11.08
N HIS A 136 1.55 5.03 11.06
CA HIS A 136 1.43 3.94 10.08
C HIS A 136 1.19 4.44 8.66
N TYR A 137 0.53 5.59 8.50
CA TYR A 137 0.41 6.28 7.23
C TYR A 137 1.78 6.68 6.65
N PHE A 138 2.65 7.29 7.48
CA PHE A 138 4.00 7.68 7.06
C PHE A 138 4.90 6.47 6.77
N GLN A 139 4.66 5.31 7.39
CA GLN A 139 5.35 4.07 7.03
C GLN A 139 5.08 3.66 5.58
N VAL A 140 3.81 3.73 5.13
CA VAL A 140 3.46 3.44 3.73
C VAL A 140 4.19 4.38 2.76
N ILE A 141 4.21 5.69 3.06
CA ILE A 141 4.93 6.68 2.23
C ILE A 141 6.42 6.37 2.19
N LYS A 142 7.03 6.07 3.33
CA LYS A 142 8.45 5.71 3.41
C LYS A 142 8.74 4.50 2.53
N SER A 143 7.95 3.44 2.64
CA SER A 143 8.07 2.21 1.87
C SER A 143 7.93 2.48 0.36
N TYR A 144 6.95 3.29 -0.05
CA TYR A 144 6.81 3.72 -1.44
C TYR A 144 8.06 4.44 -1.96
N VAL A 145 8.56 5.44 -1.23
CA VAL A 145 9.74 6.21 -1.64
C VAL A 145 11.00 5.34 -1.70
N GLN A 146 11.16 4.39 -0.79
CA GLN A 146 12.29 3.45 -0.81
C GLN A 146 12.26 2.55 -2.06
N LEU A 147 11.09 2.02 -2.40
CA LEU A 147 10.92 1.16 -3.58
C LEU A 147 11.08 1.91 -4.90
N LEU A 148 10.61 3.16 -4.97
CA LEU A 148 10.90 4.03 -6.12
C LEU A 148 12.39 4.21 -6.33
N ARG A 149 13.18 4.43 -5.27
CA ARG A 149 14.63 4.60 -5.40
C ARG A 149 15.32 3.33 -5.88
N SER A 150 14.90 2.16 -5.40
CA SER A 150 15.47 0.89 -5.86
C SER A 150 15.11 0.60 -7.32
N CYS A 151 13.88 0.86 -7.75
CA CYS A 151 13.46 0.64 -9.14
C CYS A 151 14.07 1.69 -10.10
N GLN A 152 14.23 2.94 -9.67
CA GLN A 152 14.86 3.97 -10.50
C GLN A 152 16.34 3.69 -10.77
N MET A 153 17.05 2.98 -9.89
CA MET A 153 18.43 2.54 -10.16
C MET A 153 18.55 1.64 -11.39
N GLU A 154 17.49 0.92 -11.79
CA GLU A 154 17.45 0.17 -13.04
C GLU A 154 17.10 1.07 -14.25
N GLU A 155 16.22 2.06 -14.10
CA GLU A 155 15.85 3.00 -15.16
C GLU A 155 16.91 4.08 -15.47
N TYR A 156 17.88 4.35 -14.58
CA TYR A 156 19.01 5.24 -14.93
C TYR A 156 19.93 4.66 -16.02
N ALA A 157 19.79 3.38 -16.40
CA ALA A 157 20.41 2.80 -17.59
C ALA A 157 19.68 3.18 -18.90
N THR A 158 18.44 3.65 -18.83
CA THR A 158 17.63 4.12 -19.98
C THR A 158 16.84 5.35 -19.55
N GLY A 159 17.52 6.51 -19.59
CA GLY A 159 17.08 7.74 -18.96
C GLY A 159 15.65 8.17 -19.29
N MET A 160 14.81 8.24 -18.25
CA MET A 160 13.83 9.31 -17.96
C MET A 160 12.89 8.85 -16.83
N ALA A 161 13.12 9.28 -15.58
CA ALA A 161 12.16 9.03 -14.49
C ALA A 161 12.16 10.13 -13.39
N THR A 162 11.93 11.39 -13.78
CA THR A 162 11.80 12.52 -12.82
C THR A 162 10.36 12.97 -12.53
N CYS A 163 9.33 12.27 -13.01
CA CYS A 163 8.00 12.89 -13.19
C CYS A 163 6.92 12.65 -12.10
N CYS A 164 7.00 11.66 -11.21
CA CYS A 164 5.80 11.30 -10.41
C CYS A 164 5.55 12.14 -9.15
N LEU A 165 6.57 12.78 -8.57
CA LEU A 165 6.35 13.73 -7.46
C LEU A 165 6.32 15.14 -8.05
N THR A 166 5.13 15.74 -8.16
CA THR A 166 5.02 17.16 -8.52
C THR A 166 5.93 17.98 -7.60
N ARG A 167 6.49 19.11 -8.09
CA ARG A 167 7.41 19.97 -7.33
C ARG A 167 6.90 20.27 -5.89
N ARG A 168 5.58 20.35 -5.72
CA ARG A 168 4.88 20.54 -4.45
C ARG A 168 5.13 19.41 -3.45
N TRP A 169 5.01 18.16 -3.87
CA TRP A 169 5.18 17.00 -2.99
C TRP A 169 6.64 16.65 -2.73
N LYS A 170 7.55 16.96 -3.67
CA LYS A 170 9.00 16.86 -3.41
C LYS A 170 9.42 17.70 -2.23
N SER A 171 8.95 18.96 -2.13
CA SER A 171 9.29 19.84 -1.00
C SER A 171 8.75 19.32 0.33
N LEU A 172 7.48 18.89 0.37
CA LEU A 172 6.84 18.37 1.58
C LEU A 172 7.47 17.06 2.05
N LEU A 173 7.76 16.14 1.13
CA LEU A 173 8.47 14.90 1.46
C LEU A 173 9.91 15.18 1.90
N TYR A 174 10.62 16.11 1.25
CA TYR A 174 11.99 16.46 1.65
C TYR A 174 12.03 17.09 3.04
N GLN A 175 11.06 17.94 3.40
CA GLN A 175 10.90 18.48 4.74
C GLN A 175 10.61 17.36 5.76
N LEU A 176 9.60 16.51 5.49
CA LEU A 176 9.28 15.34 6.34
C LEU A 176 10.46 14.39 6.54
N PHE A 177 11.24 14.10 5.48
CA PHE A 177 12.41 13.23 5.59
C PHE A 177 13.54 13.87 6.40
N ASN A 178 13.69 15.20 6.38
CA ASN A 178 14.65 15.91 7.22
C ASN A 178 14.19 15.99 8.68
N ASP A 179 12.90 16.16 8.92
CA ASP A 179 12.32 16.16 10.27
C ASP A 179 12.44 14.79 10.92
N ILE A 180 12.17 13.71 10.18
CA ILE A 180 12.39 12.32 10.66
C ILE A 180 13.87 12.06 10.95
N LYS A 181 14.80 12.55 10.13
CA LYS A 181 16.24 12.44 10.44
C LYS A 181 16.66 13.24 11.68
N GLY A 182 15.99 14.37 11.94
CA GLY A 182 16.20 15.20 13.13
C GLY A 182 15.74 14.51 14.41
N GLU A 183 14.60 13.83 14.39
CA GLU A 183 14.03 13.14 15.56
C GLU A 183 14.78 11.86 15.96
N TYR A 184 15.44 11.17 15.02
CA TYR A 184 16.26 9.98 15.33
C TYR A 184 17.75 10.28 15.60
N SER A 185 18.13 11.56 15.71
CA SER A 185 19.47 11.96 16.17
C SER A 185 19.52 12.29 17.68
N ILE A 186 18.41 12.05 18.40
CA ILE A 186 18.28 12.26 19.85
C ILE A 186 17.66 11.01 20.50
N LEU A 187 18.24 9.84 20.24
CA LEU A 187 18.16 8.65 21.11
C LEU A 187 19.49 7.90 21.04
#